data_AF-A0A358QQ62-F1
#
_entry.id   AF-A0A358QQ62-F1
#
_cell.length_a   1.000
_cell.length_b   1.000
_cell.length_c   1.000
_cell.angle_alpha   90.00
_cell.angle_beta   90.00
_cell.angle_gamma   90.00
#
_symmetry.space_group_name_H-M   'P 1'
#
loop_
_entity.id
_entity.type
_entity.pdbx_description
1 polymer ?
#
loop_
_entity_poly.entity_id
_entity_poly.type
_entity_poly.pdbx_seq_one_letter_code
_entity_poly.pdbx_strand_id
1 'polypeptide(L)'
;MIYIFLSLAGGVAIGYLFPPGEARSRIIQRLTMTGLFILLAAMGAQLGSNDKVLANLDRIGLQAFVLAAFSVAGSVLAVFAIFRWLEAGKSGDSRKRGI
;
A
#
# COMPACT_ATOMS: atom_id res chain seq x y z
N MET A 1 1.71 20.48 -2.61
CA MET A 1 2.42 19.18 -2.62
C MET A 1 3.54 19.12 -1.59
N ILE A 2 4.43 20.11 -1.53
CA ILE A 2 5.49 20.18 -0.50
C ILE A 2 4.95 20.12 0.95
N TYR A 3 3.79 20.73 1.22
CA TYR A 3 3.14 20.69 2.54
C TYR A 3 2.76 19.28 3.02
N ILE A 4 2.42 18.37 2.11
CA ILE A 4 2.10 16.98 2.46
C ILE A 4 3.36 16.27 2.93
N PHE A 5 4.48 16.45 2.21
CA PHE A 5 5.76 15.90 2.60
C PHE A 5 6.24 16.46 3.95
N LEU A 6 6.10 17.77 4.19
CA LEU A 6 6.42 18.38 5.48
C LEU A 6 5.54 17.83 6.62
N SER A 7 4.24 17.68 6.38
CA SER A 7 3.30 17.13 7.36
C SER A 7 3.60 15.65 7.67
N LEU A 8 3.97 14.86 6.65
CA LEU A 8 4.33 13.46 6.82
C LEU A 8 5.65 13.32 7.59
N ALA A 9 6.66 14.09 7.21
CA ALA A 9 7.94 14.13 7.91
C ALA A 9 7.77 14.58 9.37
N GLY A 10 6.96 15.62 9.60
CA GLY A 10 6.61 16.08 10.95
C GLY A 10 5.87 15.02 11.76
N GLY A 11 4.88 14.33 11.17
CA GLY A 11 4.13 13.26 11.82
C GLY A 11 5.03 12.07 12.22
N VAL A 12 5.95 11.67 11.34
CA VAL A 12 6.94 10.61 11.62
C VAL A 12 7.92 11.06 12.71
N ALA A 13 8.42 12.29 12.65
CA ALA A 13 9.32 12.84 13.67
C ALA A 13 8.65 12.89 15.06
N ILE A 14 7.39 13.35 15.14
CA ILE A 14 6.61 13.38 16.38
C ILE A 14 6.34 11.96 16.88
N GLY A 15 6.00 11.02 15.98
CA GLY A 15 5.77 9.61 16.32
C GLY A 15 7.02 8.91 16.85
N TYR A 16 8.20 9.28 16.34
CA TYR A 16 9.49 8.76 16.82
C TYR A 16 9.91 9.37 18.16
N LEU A 17 9.69 10.68 18.36
CA LEU A 17 10.07 11.39 19.59
C LEU A 17 9.14 11.08 20.77
N PHE A 18 7.86 10.81 20.51
CA PHE A 18 6.87 10.43 21.51
C PHE A 18 6.34 9.02 21.24
N PRO A 19 7.07 7.94 21.59
CA PRO A 19 6.59 6.58 21.42
C PRO A 19 5.23 6.43 22.13
N PRO A 20 4.16 6.06 21.41
CA PRO A 20 2.87 5.84 22.03
C PRO A 20 2.94 4.65 22.96
N GLY A 21 2.65 4.86 24.25
CA GLY A 21 2.37 3.76 25.15
C GLY A 21 1.24 2.87 24.60
N GLU A 22 1.22 1.59 24.97
CA GLU A 22 0.31 0.58 24.41
C GLU A 22 -1.17 1.01 24.40
N ALA A 23 -1.60 1.78 25.41
CA ALA A 23 -2.94 2.34 25.50
C ALA A 23 -3.26 3.35 24.38
N ARG A 24 -2.31 4.24 24.06
CA ARG A 24 -2.49 5.28 23.03
C ARG A 24 -2.49 4.68 21.63
N SER A 25 -1.66 3.67 21.40
CA SER A 25 -1.67 2.90 20.14
C SER A 25 -3.02 2.23 19.90
N ARG A 26 -3.61 1.60 20.93
CA ARG A 26 -4.95 1.02 20.83
C ARG A 26 -6.05 2.03 20.52
N ILE A 27 -6.00 3.22 21.13
CA ILE A 27 -6.97 4.30 20.86
C ILE A 27 -6.86 4.76 19.41
N ILE A 28 -5.64 5.03 18.94
CA ILE A 28 -5.40 5.47 17.55
C ILE A 28 -5.89 4.39 16.58
N GLN A 29 -5.55 3.12 16.82
CA GLN A 29 -6.02 2.01 15.98
C GLN A 29 -7.55 1.93 15.95
N ARG A 30 -8.22 2.05 17.11
CA ARG A 30 -9.69 2.04 17.19
C ARG A 30 -10.28 3.22 16.40
N LEU A 31 -9.72 4.41 16.57
CA LEU A 31 -10.16 5.62 15.89
C LEU A 31 -9.97 5.51 14.36
N THR A 32 -8.82 5.01 13.91
CA THR A 32 -8.56 4.79 12.48
C THR A 32 -9.51 3.76 11.90
N MET A 33 -9.76 2.65 12.59
CA MET A 33 -10.73 1.64 12.11
C MET A 33 -12.15 2.19 12.03
N THR A 34 -12.62 2.87 13.08
CA THR A 34 -13.95 3.50 13.08
C THR A 34 -14.05 4.60 12.02
N GLY A 35 -13.02 5.43 11.90
CA GLY A 35 -12.95 6.49 10.89
C GLY A 35 -12.92 5.93 9.47
N LEU A 36 -12.12 4.89 9.23
CA LEU A 36 -12.06 4.18 7.95
C LEU A 36 -13.43 3.58 7.62
N PHE A 37 -14.09 2.95 8.57
CA PHE A 37 -15.43 2.40 8.37
C PHE A 37 -16.44 3.49 7.97
N ILE A 38 -16.47 4.60 8.71
CA ILE A 38 -17.35 5.75 8.39
C ILE A 38 -17.01 6.33 7.02
N LEU A 39 -15.71 6.51 6.73
CA LEU A 39 -15.24 7.08 5.46
C LEU A 39 -15.58 6.18 4.28
N LEU A 40 -15.37 4.86 4.40
CA LEU A 40 -15.72 3.89 3.37
C LEU A 40 -17.23 3.83 3.16
N ALA A 41 -18.03 3.89 4.23
CA ALA A 41 -19.48 3.95 4.12
C ALA A 41 -19.95 5.22 3.39
N ALA A 42 -19.38 6.39 3.75
CA ALA A 42 -19.68 7.65 3.09
C ALA A 42 -19.26 7.66 1.62
N MET A 43 -18.06 7.17 1.31
CA MET A 43 -17.58 7.00 -0.07
C MET A 43 -18.50 6.08 -0.86
N GLY A 44 -18.88 4.93 -0.29
CA GLY A 44 -19.81 3.99 -0.91
C GLY A 44 -21.16 4.62 -1.20
N ALA A 45 -21.74 5.36 -0.24
CA ALA A 45 -22.99 6.10 -0.44
C ALA A 45 -22.87 7.19 -1.51
N GLN A 46 -21.74 7.91 -1.54
CA GLN A 46 -21.48 8.97 -2.52
C GLN A 46 -21.31 8.42 -3.94
N LEU A 47 -20.62 7.28 -4.09
CA LEU A 47 -20.47 6.56 -5.35
C LEU A 47 -21.82 5.95 -5.79
N GLY A 48 -22.58 5.40 -4.86
CA GLY A 48 -23.87 4.74 -5.09
C GLY A 48 -25.04 5.68 -5.42
N SER A 49 -24.99 6.92 -4.95
CA SER A 49 -25.99 7.96 -5.27
C SER A 49 -25.68 8.70 -6.59
N ASN A 50 -24.53 8.41 -7.21
CA ASN A 50 -24.11 9.10 -8.43
C ASN A 50 -24.39 8.22 -9.66
N ASP A 51 -25.51 8.49 -10.35
CA ASP A 51 -25.93 7.75 -11.55
C ASP A 51 -24.83 7.70 -12.63
N LYS A 52 -23.97 8.72 -12.71
CA LYS A 52 -22.84 8.71 -13.66
C LYS A 52 -21.82 7.63 -13.31
N VAL A 53 -21.55 7.40 -12.02
CA VAL A 53 -20.64 6.34 -11.58
C VAL A 53 -21.28 4.97 -11.81
N LEU A 54 -22.57 4.80 -11.50
CA LEU A 54 -23.28 3.54 -11.75
C LEU A 54 -23.34 3.21 -13.24
N ALA A 55 -23.66 4.18 -14.10
CA ALA A 55 -23.69 3.99 -15.54
C ALA A 55 -22.31 3.68 -16.13
N ASN A 56 -21.23 4.18 -15.51
CA ASN A 56 -19.85 3.90 -15.92
C ASN A 56 -19.20 2.77 -15.11
N LEU A 57 -19.96 2.03 -14.30
CA LEU A 57 -19.40 1.01 -13.41
C LEU A 57 -18.76 -0.14 -14.20
N ASP A 58 -19.32 -0.48 -15.35
CA ASP A 58 -18.73 -1.44 -16.29
C ASP A 58 -17.33 -0.99 -16.75
N ARG A 59 -17.21 0.27 -17.17
CA ARG A 59 -15.93 0.85 -17.61
C ARG A 59 -14.92 0.97 -16.47
N ILE A 60 -15.37 1.39 -15.27
CA ILE A 60 -14.52 1.49 -14.07
C ILE A 60 -14.08 0.10 -13.61
N GLY A 61 -14.98 -0.89 -13.64
CA GLY A 61 -14.70 -2.27 -13.29
C GLY A 61 -13.69 -2.91 -14.24
N LEU A 62 -13.84 -2.70 -15.55
CA LEU A 62 -12.88 -3.19 -16.54
C LEU A 62 -11.52 -2.52 -16.39
N GLN A 63 -11.48 -1.21 -16.12
CA GLN A 63 -10.24 -0.51 -15.79
C GLN A 63 -9.58 -1.07 -14.52
N ALA A 64 -10.36 -1.27 -13.46
CA ALA A 64 -9.86 -1.83 -12.20
C ALA A 64 -9.34 -3.25 -12.39
N PHE A 65 -10.02 -4.08 -13.19
CA PHE A 65 -9.60 -5.43 -13.50
C PHE A 65 -8.26 -5.44 -14.26
N VAL A 66 -8.13 -4.62 -15.30
CA VAL A 66 -6.87 -4.48 -16.06
C VAL A 66 -5.76 -4.00 -15.13
N LEU A 67 -6.00 -2.94 -14.33
CA LEU A 67 -5.01 -2.44 -13.37
C LEU A 67 -4.60 -3.50 -12.35
N ALA A 68 -5.55 -4.26 -11.81
CA ALA A 68 -5.27 -5.33 -10.87
C ALA A 68 -4.44 -6.45 -11.52
N ALA A 69 -4.82 -6.89 -12.72
CA ALA A 69 -4.10 -7.93 -13.45
C ALA A 69 -2.66 -7.51 -13.79
N PHE A 70 -2.47 -6.29 -14.30
CA PHE A 70 -1.14 -5.75 -14.59
C PHE A 70 -0.32 -5.51 -13.32
N SER A 71 -0.94 -5.07 -12.22
CA SER A 71 -0.27 -4.88 -10.93
C SER A 71 0.24 -6.21 -10.37
N VAL A 72 -0.60 -7.25 -10.35
CA VAL A 72 -0.22 -8.60 -9.91
C VAL A 72 0.84 -9.18 -10.82
N ALA A 73 0.65 -9.12 -12.14
CA ALA A 73 1.61 -9.62 -13.12
C ALA A 73 2.97 -8.90 -12.98
N GLY A 74 2.96 -7.58 -12.86
CA GLY A 74 4.16 -6.76 -12.67
C GLY A 74 4.88 -7.10 -11.36
N SER A 75 4.14 -7.28 -10.27
CA SER A 75 4.70 -7.70 -8.97
C SER A 75 5.39 -9.07 -9.07
N VAL A 76 4.73 -10.06 -9.67
CA VAL A 76 5.30 -11.42 -9.87
C VAL A 76 6.52 -11.38 -10.79
N LEU A 77 6.46 -10.64 -11.90
CA LEU A 77 7.59 -10.48 -12.83
C LEU A 77 8.78 -9.79 -12.15
N ALA A 78 8.54 -8.78 -11.33
CA ALA A 78 9.60 -8.08 -10.59
C ALA A 78 10.31 -9.02 -9.61
N VAL A 79 9.54 -9.81 -8.84
CA VAL A 79 10.10 -10.82 -7.95
C VAL A 79 10.93 -11.84 -8.74
N PHE A 80 10.39 -12.35 -9.86
CA PHE A 80 11.12 -13.31 -10.71
C PHE A 80 12.41 -12.74 -11.30
N ALA A 81 12.39 -11.48 -11.75
CA ALA A 81 13.57 -10.79 -12.24
C ALA A 81 14.63 -10.65 -11.14
N ILE A 82 14.23 -10.23 -9.93
CA ILE A 82 15.14 -10.11 -8.79
C ILE A 82 15.75 -11.47 -8.41
N PHE A 83 14.95 -12.53 -8.34
CA PHE A 83 15.45 -13.88 -8.05
C PHE A 83 16.45 -14.37 -9.11
N ARG A 84 16.16 -14.16 -10.39
CA ARG A 84 17.08 -14.51 -11.48
C ARG A 84 18.39 -13.72 -11.40
N TRP A 85 18.31 -12.42 -11.11
CA TRP A 85 19.51 -11.58 -10.95
C TRP A 85 20.32 -11.99 -9.73
N LEU A 86 19.67 -12.37 -8.63
CA LEU A 86 20.33 -12.83 -7.42
C LEU A 86 21.02 -14.19 -7.63
N GLU A 87 20.38 -15.13 -8.33
CA GLU A 87 20.97 -16.44 -8.68
C GLU A 87 22.10 -16.32 -9.72
N ALA A 88 21.98 -15.41 -10.69
CA ALA A 88 23.06 -15.07 -11.60
C ALA A 88 24.27 -14.47 -10.86
N GLY A 89 24.03 -13.73 -9.77
CA GLY A 89 25.09 -13.22 -8.87
C GLY A 89 25.67 -14.27 -7.92
N LYS A 90 24.99 -15.39 -7.67
CA LYS A 90 25.40 -16.39 -6.66
C LYS A 90 26.22 -17.57 -7.18
N SER A 91 26.54 -17.62 -8.49
CA SER A 91 27.51 -18.59 -9.05
C SER A 91 28.98 -18.22 -8.80
N GLY A 92 29.27 -17.16 -8.03
CA GLY A 92 30.62 -16.70 -7.71
C GLY A 92 31.11 -16.97 -6.28
N ASP A 93 30.27 -17.48 -5.37
CA ASP A 93 30.61 -17.57 -3.93
C ASP A 93 30.33 -18.96 -3.35
N SER A 94 30.98 -19.99 -3.90
CA SER A 94 31.07 -21.32 -3.27
C SER A 94 32.49 -21.88 -3.27
N ARG A 95 33.50 -21.04 -3.49
CA ARG A 95 34.92 -21.44 -3.53
C ARG A 95 35.77 -20.92 -2.36
N LYS A 96 35.17 -20.43 -1.27
CA LYS A 96 35.88 -19.92 -0.08
C LYS A 96 35.38 -20.46 1.28
N ARG A 97 35.01 -21.74 1.33
CA ARG A 97 34.83 -22.49 2.61
C ARG A 97 35.67 -23.77 2.65
N GLY A 98 36.90 -23.67 2.16
CA GLY A 98 37.86 -24.77 2.15
C GLY A 98 39.27 -24.26 2.37
N ILE A 99 39.50 -23.62 3.52
CA ILE A 99 40.80 -23.51 4.19
C ILE A 99 40.55 -23.26 5.68
#